data_AF-A0A6I9PL41-F1
#
_entry.id   AF-A0A6I9PL41-F1
#
_cell.length_a   1.000
_cell.length_b   1.000
_cell.length_c   1.000
_cell.angle_alpha   90.00
_cell.angle_beta   90.00
_cell.angle_gamma   90.00
#
_symmetry.space_group_name_H-M   'P 1'
#
loop_
_entity.id
_entity.type
_entity.pdbx_description
1 polymer ?
#
loop_
_entity_poly.entity_id
_entity_poly.type
_entity_poly.pdbx_seq_one_letter_code
_entity_poly.pdbx_strand_id
1 'polypeptide(L)'
;MAAVSVKYLLLWPLLWLCVRESETENSRVFPDDDPLRPYARGHGPSHSHRHVRDCLSVTGGNTAHETRTPTHYGGDPEATVFVSAVPGSSRWVYGHMTVVPDPLMQLSVLEPGQPGGCEGQQRVSVEETAGAAGCLYAQNAGFFNTESGKCLGNVVSDGRMVRDSGGVQNAQFGIRRDGTLVFGYLSQEDVLDRSNPFEQLVSGVVWLLRNGEVYINQSLKAECDETQETGTCF
;
A
#
# COMPACT_ATOMS: atom_id res chain seq x y z
N MET A 1 -1.18 -70.73 5.97
CA MET A 1 -0.32 -69.53 5.81
C MET A 1 -1.12 -68.43 5.13
N ALA A 2 -1.89 -67.65 5.88
CA ALA A 2 -2.64 -66.51 5.34
C ALA A 2 -3.07 -65.60 6.51
N ALA A 3 -2.13 -64.87 7.11
CA ALA A 3 -2.46 -63.96 8.21
C ALA A 3 -1.51 -62.76 8.35
N VAL A 4 -0.84 -62.33 7.27
CA VAL A 4 0.13 -61.21 7.35
C VAL A 4 -0.18 -60.07 6.37
N SER A 5 -1.06 -60.26 5.38
CA SER A 5 -1.23 -59.27 4.29
C SER A 5 -2.26 -58.16 4.55
N VAL A 6 -2.97 -58.16 5.67
CA VAL A 6 -4.07 -57.19 5.91
C VAL A 6 -3.60 -55.93 6.67
N LYS A 7 -2.44 -55.98 7.35
CA LYS A 7 -1.96 -54.85 8.17
C LYS A 7 -1.38 -53.69 7.36
N TYR A 8 -0.90 -53.92 6.13
CA TYR A 8 -0.30 -52.88 5.29
C TYR A 8 -1.31 -52.07 4.45
N LEU A 9 -2.50 -52.61 4.21
CA LEU A 9 -3.53 -51.95 3.39
C LEU A 9 -4.23 -50.77 4.10
N LEU A 10 -4.20 -50.75 5.43
CA LEU A 10 -4.79 -49.66 6.23
C LEU A 10 -3.77 -48.58 6.64
N LEU A 11 -2.47 -48.86 6.55
CA LEU A 11 -1.41 -47.91 6.89
C LEU A 11 -1.30 -46.76 5.87
N TRP A 12 -1.52 -47.04 4.58
CA TRP A 12 -1.44 -46.02 3.53
C TRP A 12 -2.56 -44.96 3.57
N PRO A 13 -3.85 -45.32 3.72
CA PRO A 13 -4.90 -44.31 3.84
C PRO A 13 -4.78 -43.50 5.14
N LEU A 14 -4.32 -44.10 6.24
CA LEU A 14 -4.03 -43.39 7.49
C LEU A 14 -2.88 -42.38 7.33
N LEU A 15 -1.80 -42.76 6.62
CA LEU A 15 -0.71 -41.83 6.33
C LEU A 15 -1.16 -40.66 5.43
N TRP A 16 -2.04 -40.93 4.46
CA TRP A 16 -2.63 -39.89 3.60
C TRP A 16 -3.55 -38.93 4.37
N LEU A 17 -4.30 -39.43 5.36
CA LEU A 17 -5.10 -38.60 6.27
C LEU A 17 -4.20 -37.75 7.19
N CYS A 18 -3.11 -38.30 7.71
CA CYS A 18 -2.15 -37.54 8.53
C CYS A 18 -1.41 -36.46 7.73
N VAL A 19 -1.08 -36.72 6.45
CA VAL A 19 -0.48 -35.71 5.56
C VAL A 19 -1.50 -34.61 5.23
N ARG A 20 -2.78 -34.96 5.00
CA ARG A 20 -3.84 -33.96 4.79
C ARG A 20 -4.15 -33.10 6.01
N GLU A 21 -4.03 -33.63 7.22
CA GLU A 21 -4.21 -32.81 8.44
C GLU A 21 -2.98 -31.93 8.74
N SER A 22 -1.78 -32.32 8.28
CA SER A 22 -0.56 -31.53 8.47
C SER A 22 -0.47 -30.29 7.57
N GLU A 23 -1.28 -30.20 6.50
CA GLU A 23 -1.35 -29.03 5.60
C GLU A 23 -2.33 -27.95 6.07
N THR A 24 -2.82 -28.04 7.32
CA THR A 24 -3.43 -26.87 7.98
C THR A 24 -2.37 -26.08 8.72
N GLU A 25 -1.35 -25.62 7.99
CA GLU A 25 -0.46 -24.57 8.47
C GLU A 25 -1.29 -23.29 8.64
N ASN A 26 -1.86 -23.16 9.83
CA ASN A 26 -1.92 -21.91 10.58
C ASN A 26 -2.27 -20.66 9.74
N SER A 27 -3.37 -20.71 8.98
CA SER A 27 -4.01 -19.49 8.47
C SER A 27 -4.61 -18.73 9.65
N ARG A 28 -3.75 -18.08 10.44
CA ARG A 28 -4.17 -17.11 11.45
C ARG A 28 -4.75 -15.92 10.70
N VAL A 29 -6.01 -16.03 10.33
CA VAL A 29 -6.82 -14.88 9.97
C VAL A 29 -6.96 -14.09 11.27
N PHE A 30 -6.17 -13.03 11.42
CA PHE A 30 -6.36 -12.08 12.51
C PHE A 30 -7.77 -11.51 12.37
N PRO A 31 -8.57 -11.45 13.45
CA PRO A 31 -9.83 -10.73 13.43
C PRO A 31 -9.56 -9.26 13.06
N ASP A 32 -10.32 -8.70 12.11
CA ASP A 32 -10.28 -7.26 11.75
C ASP A 32 -10.92 -6.40 12.88
N ASP A 33 -10.37 -6.48 14.09
CA ASP A 33 -10.95 -5.87 15.31
C ASP A 33 -10.49 -4.41 15.54
N ASP A 34 -9.54 -3.92 14.75
CA ASP A 34 -9.02 -2.54 14.81
C ASP A 34 -9.12 -1.81 13.45
N PRO A 35 -10.33 -1.63 12.88
CA PRO A 35 -10.48 -0.97 11.60
C PRO A 35 -10.33 0.56 11.74
N LEU A 36 -9.30 1.12 11.13
CA LEU A 36 -9.17 2.57 10.90
C LEU A 36 -9.59 2.90 9.45
N ARG A 37 -10.81 3.43 9.27
CA ARG A 37 -11.40 3.71 7.95
C ARG A 37 -11.55 5.22 7.72
N PRO A 38 -10.80 5.83 6.77
CA PRO A 38 -10.86 7.28 6.55
C PRO A 38 -12.16 7.79 5.91
N TYR A 39 -12.96 6.88 5.33
CA TYR A 39 -14.20 7.21 4.64
C TYR A 39 -15.35 6.32 5.10
N ALA A 40 -16.49 6.92 5.41
CA ALA A 40 -17.70 6.18 5.75
C ALA A 40 -18.41 5.58 4.52
N ARG A 41 -18.28 6.21 3.34
CA ARG A 41 -18.92 5.78 2.08
C ARG A 41 -18.01 6.07 0.90
N GLY A 42 -17.77 5.07 0.06
CA GLY A 42 -16.82 5.21 -1.06
C GLY A 42 -15.38 5.39 -0.56
N HIS A 43 -14.41 5.37 -1.47
CA HIS A 43 -13.00 5.62 -1.12
C HIS A 43 -12.47 6.79 -1.94
N GLY A 44 -12.00 7.82 -1.24
CA GLY A 44 -11.55 9.09 -1.81
C GLY A 44 -12.71 10.04 -2.11
N PRO A 45 -12.38 11.30 -2.46
CA PRO A 45 -13.38 12.31 -2.79
C PRO A 45 -13.97 12.08 -4.19
N SER A 46 -15.13 12.68 -4.41
CA SER A 46 -15.87 12.68 -5.68
C SER A 46 -15.46 13.82 -6.63
N HIS A 47 -14.77 14.85 -6.14
CA HIS A 47 -14.33 15.98 -6.96
C HIS A 47 -13.09 15.68 -7.82
N SER A 48 -12.92 16.48 -8.87
CA SER A 48 -11.84 16.30 -9.85
C SER A 48 -10.47 16.84 -9.40
N HIS A 49 -9.39 16.40 -10.06
CA HIS A 49 -8.04 16.97 -9.89
C HIS A 49 -7.99 18.49 -10.08
N ARG A 50 -8.78 19.03 -11.02
CA ARG A 50 -8.88 20.49 -11.22
C ARG A 50 -9.33 21.21 -9.95
N HIS A 51 -10.31 20.64 -9.24
CA HIS A 51 -10.78 21.21 -7.97
C HIS A 51 -9.66 21.24 -6.93
N VAL A 52 -8.93 20.13 -6.79
CA VAL A 52 -7.78 20.04 -5.87
C VAL A 52 -6.72 21.10 -6.21
N ARG A 53 -6.34 21.22 -7.48
CA ARG A 53 -5.39 22.23 -7.93
C ARG A 53 -5.88 23.64 -7.61
N ASP A 54 -7.12 23.97 -7.99
CA ASP A 54 -7.65 25.33 -7.85
C ASP A 54 -7.82 25.71 -6.36
N CYS A 55 -8.24 24.79 -5.50
CA CYS A 55 -8.39 25.01 -4.05
C CYS A 55 -7.05 25.08 -3.29
N LEU A 56 -6.02 24.36 -3.73
CA LEU A 56 -4.70 24.34 -3.10
C LEU A 56 -3.72 25.39 -3.65
N SER A 57 -4.04 26.01 -4.79
CA SER A 57 -3.17 26.92 -5.56
C SER A 57 -2.70 28.18 -4.82
N VAL A 58 -3.19 28.46 -3.61
CA VAL A 58 -2.87 29.68 -2.87
C VAL A 58 -1.46 29.67 -2.25
N THR A 59 -0.79 28.52 -2.14
CA THR A 59 0.54 28.44 -1.47
C THR A 59 1.66 27.72 -2.22
N GLY A 60 1.40 26.99 -3.33
CA GLY A 60 2.39 26.10 -3.96
C GLY A 60 2.48 26.11 -5.50
N GLY A 61 1.88 27.08 -6.19
CA GLY A 61 1.83 27.11 -7.65
C GLY A 61 0.77 26.18 -8.26
N ASN A 62 0.81 25.99 -9.59
CA ASN A 62 -0.20 25.24 -10.34
C ASN A 62 -0.05 23.71 -10.27
N THR A 63 0.97 23.18 -9.61
CA THR A 63 1.24 21.74 -9.50
C THR A 63 0.71 21.18 -8.19
N ALA A 64 -0.08 20.11 -8.28
CA ALA A 64 -0.69 19.43 -7.14
C ALA A 64 0.19 18.29 -6.57
N HIS A 65 1.43 18.15 -7.07
CA HIS A 65 2.42 17.17 -6.63
C HIS A 65 3.81 17.80 -6.59
N GLU A 66 4.70 17.19 -5.81
CA GLU A 66 6.13 17.50 -5.78
C GLU A 66 6.92 16.37 -6.44
N THR A 67 8.06 16.72 -7.05
CA THR A 67 9.00 15.76 -7.60
C THR A 67 10.37 15.92 -6.94
N ARG A 68 11.08 14.80 -6.78
CA ARG A 68 12.46 14.80 -6.28
C ARG A 68 13.27 13.74 -6.98
N THR A 69 14.36 14.16 -7.62
CA THR A 69 15.38 13.24 -8.12
C THR A 69 16.21 12.75 -6.92
N PRO A 70 16.16 11.45 -6.59
CA PRO A 70 16.98 10.91 -5.52
C PRO A 70 18.46 10.95 -5.95
N THR A 71 19.33 10.97 -4.96
CA THR A 71 20.77 10.84 -5.20
C THR A 71 21.09 9.36 -5.16
N HIS A 72 21.60 8.81 -6.26
CA HIS A 72 21.94 7.39 -6.34
C HIS A 72 23.23 7.14 -5.55
N TYR A 73 23.07 6.60 -4.36
CA TYR A 73 24.18 6.09 -3.57
C TYR A 73 24.12 4.57 -3.58
N GLY A 74 25.27 3.93 -3.85
CA GLY A 74 25.38 2.49 -3.64
C GLY A 74 25.27 2.19 -2.15
N GLY A 75 24.59 1.09 -1.81
CA GLY A 75 24.42 0.65 -0.43
C GLY A 75 23.16 -0.20 -0.25
N ASP A 76 23.13 -0.92 0.86
CA ASP A 76 21.96 -1.70 1.28
C ASP A 76 20.98 -0.79 2.03
N PRO A 77 19.67 -1.09 2.01
CA PRO A 77 18.69 -0.38 2.83
C PRO A 77 18.99 -0.59 4.32
N GLU A 78 18.79 0.44 5.14
CA GLU A 78 19.04 0.41 6.58
C GLU A 78 17.75 0.67 7.36
N ALA A 79 17.52 -0.10 8.43
CA ALA A 79 16.38 0.05 9.31
C ALA A 79 16.81 0.38 10.75
N THR A 80 16.27 1.47 11.28
CA THR A 80 16.49 1.92 12.67
C THR A 80 15.21 1.77 13.48
N VAL A 81 15.29 1.09 14.62
CA VAL A 81 14.21 1.01 15.61
C VAL A 81 14.22 2.27 16.49
N PHE A 82 13.06 2.84 16.76
CA PHE A 82 12.94 3.95 17.71
C PHE A 82 11.83 3.72 18.74
N VAL A 83 12.07 4.28 19.93
CA VAL A 83 11.07 4.42 20.99
C VAL A 83 11.06 5.89 21.38
N SER A 84 9.91 6.54 21.28
CA SER A 84 9.82 8.00 21.45
C SER A 84 8.59 8.37 22.28
N ALA A 85 8.75 9.39 23.13
CA ALA A 85 7.64 9.97 23.86
C ALA A 85 6.82 10.86 22.92
N VAL A 86 5.49 10.77 22.99
CA VAL A 86 4.60 11.64 22.20
C VAL A 86 4.56 13.02 22.86
N PRO A 87 4.93 14.11 22.16
CA PRO A 87 4.89 15.45 22.73
C PRO A 87 3.50 15.80 23.28
N GLY A 88 3.45 16.31 24.51
CA GLY A 88 2.18 16.65 25.18
C GLY A 88 1.38 15.45 25.71
N SER A 89 1.97 14.25 25.74
CA SER A 89 1.33 13.03 26.25
C SER A 89 2.27 12.24 27.17
N SER A 90 1.71 11.36 28.01
CA SER A 90 2.48 10.34 28.76
C SER A 90 2.74 9.07 27.95
N ARG A 91 2.26 9.01 26.70
CA ARG A 91 2.37 7.84 25.84
C ARG A 91 3.75 7.73 25.19
N TRP A 92 4.21 6.49 25.09
CA TRP A 92 5.38 6.11 24.30
C TRP A 92 4.93 5.39 23.04
N VAL A 93 5.62 5.63 21.93
CA VAL A 93 5.40 4.96 20.66
C VAL A 93 6.65 4.23 20.23
N TYR A 94 6.45 3.08 19.60
CA TYR A 94 7.49 2.21 19.06
C TYR A 94 7.35 2.22 17.56
N GLY A 95 8.47 2.28 16.84
CA GLY A 95 8.43 2.28 15.38
C GLY A 95 9.77 1.95 14.74
N HIS A 96 9.74 1.92 13.42
CA HIS A 96 10.90 1.67 12.58
C HIS A 96 11.01 2.81 11.55
N MET A 97 12.24 3.18 11.22
CA MET A 97 12.56 4.07 10.12
C MET A 97 13.48 3.32 9.16
N THR A 98 13.04 3.12 7.93
CA THR A 98 13.83 2.46 6.89
C THR A 98 14.26 3.48 5.84
N VAL A 99 15.56 3.53 5.55
CA VAL A 99 16.14 4.41 4.52
C VAL A 99 16.60 3.54 3.35
N VAL A 100 16.09 3.85 2.16
CA VAL A 100 16.41 3.14 0.91
C VAL A 100 17.28 4.05 0.02
N PRO A 101 18.56 3.72 -0.19
CA PRO A 101 19.51 4.61 -0.87
C PRO A 101 19.34 4.66 -2.40
N ASP A 102 18.81 3.59 -3.01
CA ASP A 102 18.53 3.54 -4.45
C ASP A 102 17.09 3.07 -4.73
N PRO A 103 16.08 3.94 -4.54
CA PRO A 103 14.67 3.54 -4.60
C PRO A 103 14.23 2.97 -5.94
N LEU A 104 14.81 3.44 -7.06
CA LEU A 104 14.47 2.92 -8.39
C LEU A 104 14.83 1.44 -8.54
N MET A 105 15.92 1.01 -7.91
CA MET A 105 16.43 -0.36 -8.01
C MET A 105 15.97 -1.26 -6.87
N GLN A 106 15.59 -0.71 -5.72
CA GLN A 106 15.39 -1.45 -4.47
C GLN A 106 13.95 -1.41 -3.93
N LEU A 107 13.10 -0.52 -4.43
CA LEU A 107 11.72 -0.37 -3.96
C LEU A 107 10.74 -0.90 -5.01
N SER A 108 9.89 -1.84 -4.60
CA SER A 108 8.78 -2.34 -5.41
C SER A 108 7.44 -2.23 -4.67
N VAL A 109 6.39 -1.91 -5.41
CA VAL A 109 5.00 -2.06 -4.98
C VAL A 109 4.52 -3.42 -5.46
N LEU A 110 4.04 -4.26 -4.54
CA LEU A 110 3.61 -5.63 -4.84
C LEU A 110 2.10 -5.78 -4.68
N GLU A 111 1.50 -6.57 -5.56
CA GLU A 111 0.14 -7.07 -5.39
C GLU A 111 0.07 -8.09 -4.24
N PRO A 112 -1.09 -8.26 -3.57
CA PRO A 112 -1.21 -9.21 -2.47
C PRO A 112 -0.97 -10.65 -2.96
N GLY A 113 0.01 -11.33 -2.34
CA GLY A 113 0.42 -12.69 -2.67
C GLY A 113 1.26 -12.77 -3.95
N GLN A 114 0.64 -12.50 -5.10
CA GLN A 114 1.27 -12.68 -6.42
C GLN A 114 0.68 -11.70 -7.46
N PRO A 115 1.32 -11.52 -8.63
CA PRO A 115 0.75 -10.79 -9.74
C PRO A 115 -0.69 -11.24 -10.06
N GLY A 116 -1.63 -10.29 -10.17
CA GLY A 116 -3.07 -10.55 -10.31
C GLY A 116 -3.84 -10.62 -8.99
N GLY A 117 -3.16 -10.51 -7.83
CA GLY A 117 -3.78 -10.51 -6.51
C GLY A 117 -4.85 -9.43 -6.33
N CYS A 118 -4.65 -8.23 -6.89
CA CYS A 118 -5.65 -7.17 -6.80
C CYS A 118 -6.91 -7.46 -7.64
N GLU A 119 -6.75 -8.07 -8.82
CA GLU A 119 -7.87 -8.49 -9.67
C GLU A 119 -8.67 -9.61 -9.01
N GLY A 120 -7.96 -10.56 -8.38
CA GLY A 120 -8.54 -11.64 -7.57
C GLY A 120 -9.09 -11.19 -6.21
N GLN A 121 -9.00 -9.90 -5.86
CA GLN A 121 -9.42 -9.34 -4.57
C GLN A 121 -8.82 -10.09 -3.38
N GLN A 122 -7.57 -10.53 -3.52
CA GLN A 122 -6.88 -11.32 -2.53
C GLN A 122 -6.46 -10.45 -1.33
N ARG A 123 -6.53 -11.03 -0.14
CA ARG A 123 -5.94 -10.48 1.08
C ARG A 123 -4.90 -11.47 1.57
N VAL A 124 -3.66 -11.03 1.61
CA VAL A 124 -2.51 -11.85 1.99
C VAL A 124 -1.69 -11.06 3.01
N SER A 125 -1.07 -11.77 3.95
CA SER A 125 -0.19 -11.12 4.93
C SER A 125 1.02 -10.49 4.23
N VAL A 126 1.59 -9.44 4.83
CA VAL A 126 2.83 -8.83 4.33
C VAL A 126 3.95 -9.86 4.33
N GLU A 127 4.04 -10.70 5.36
CA GLU A 127 5.07 -11.74 5.49
C GLU A 127 5.04 -12.72 4.32
N GLU A 128 3.87 -13.21 3.95
CA GLU A 128 3.72 -14.19 2.85
C GLU A 128 4.08 -13.56 1.50
N THR A 129 3.58 -12.36 1.21
CA THR A 129 3.90 -11.65 -0.05
C THR A 129 5.40 -11.30 -0.13
N ALA A 130 5.96 -10.80 0.97
CA ALA A 130 7.36 -10.41 1.06
C ALA A 130 8.32 -11.60 1.00
N GLY A 131 7.97 -12.72 1.65
CA GLY A 131 8.75 -13.95 1.63
C GLY A 131 8.84 -14.54 0.23
N ALA A 132 7.74 -14.55 -0.51
CA ALA A 132 7.71 -15.00 -1.90
C ALA A 132 8.54 -14.11 -2.84
N ALA A 133 8.60 -12.80 -2.57
CA ALA A 133 9.36 -11.82 -3.36
C ALA A 133 10.84 -11.67 -2.92
N GLY A 134 11.24 -12.29 -1.80
CA GLY A 134 12.60 -12.17 -1.27
C GLY A 134 12.94 -10.78 -0.71
N CYS A 135 11.95 -10.06 -0.18
CA CYS A 135 12.14 -8.71 0.34
C CYS A 135 13.00 -8.71 1.62
N LEU A 136 13.95 -7.78 1.71
CA LEU A 136 14.72 -7.53 2.94
C LEU A 136 13.85 -6.88 4.03
N TYR A 137 13.02 -5.93 3.61
CA TYR A 137 12.05 -5.22 4.45
C TYR A 137 10.74 -5.10 3.69
N ALA A 138 9.61 -5.19 4.39
CA ALA A 138 8.29 -5.02 3.80
C ALA A 138 7.31 -4.40 4.80
N GLN A 139 6.37 -3.61 4.29
CA GLN A 139 5.31 -2.96 5.05
C GLN A 139 4.01 -3.01 4.24
N ASN A 140 2.86 -3.01 4.91
CA ASN A 140 1.59 -2.82 4.21
C ASN A 140 1.53 -1.40 3.63
N ALA A 141 0.88 -1.24 2.47
CA ALA A 141 0.88 0.01 1.74
C ALA A 141 -0.55 0.52 1.47
N GLY A 142 -1.05 0.34 0.25
CA GLY A 142 -2.31 0.90 -0.20
C GLY A 142 -3.53 0.42 0.58
N PHE A 143 -4.57 1.25 0.57
CA PHE A 143 -5.87 0.89 1.14
C PHE A 143 -6.57 -0.18 0.30
N PHE A 144 -7.43 -0.95 0.96
CA PHE A 144 -8.29 -1.95 0.34
C PHE A 144 -9.65 -1.94 1.02
N ASN A 145 -10.67 -2.46 0.34
CA ASN A 145 -11.96 -2.71 0.98
C ASN A 145 -11.82 -3.93 1.90
N THR A 146 -11.97 -3.72 3.21
CA THR A 146 -11.77 -4.78 4.22
C THR A 146 -12.79 -5.91 4.11
N GLU A 147 -13.96 -5.67 3.52
CA GLU A 147 -15.02 -6.69 3.35
C GLU A 147 -14.81 -7.52 2.08
N SER A 148 -14.47 -6.88 0.95
CA SER A 148 -14.32 -7.58 -0.33
C SER A 148 -12.88 -7.94 -0.71
N GLY A 149 -11.87 -7.34 -0.08
CA GLY A 149 -10.46 -7.48 -0.46
C GLY A 149 -10.06 -6.65 -1.69
N LYS A 150 -10.98 -5.87 -2.26
CA LYS A 150 -10.69 -5.05 -3.45
C LYS A 150 -9.65 -3.97 -3.14
N CYS A 151 -8.54 -3.97 -3.88
CA CYS A 151 -7.55 -2.88 -3.84
C CYS A 151 -8.19 -1.51 -4.17
N LEU A 152 -7.67 -0.43 -3.59
CA LEU A 152 -8.15 0.95 -3.78
C LEU A 152 -7.02 1.89 -4.26
N GLY A 153 -7.39 3.00 -4.89
CA GLY A 153 -6.45 3.95 -5.51
C GLY A 153 -5.70 3.43 -6.75
N ASN A 154 -4.71 4.20 -7.21
CA ASN A 154 -3.82 3.81 -8.30
C ASN A 154 -2.78 2.80 -7.79
N VAL A 155 -2.52 1.77 -8.59
CA VAL A 155 -1.46 0.77 -8.33
C VAL A 155 -0.68 0.50 -9.62
N VAL A 156 0.62 0.75 -9.58
CA VAL A 156 1.58 0.31 -10.60
C VAL A 156 2.63 -0.54 -9.90
N SER A 157 2.84 -1.75 -10.41
CA SER A 157 3.77 -2.74 -9.87
C SER A 157 4.75 -3.13 -10.97
N ASP A 158 6.02 -2.79 -10.78
CA ASP A 158 7.12 -3.05 -11.72
C ASP A 158 6.77 -2.65 -13.17
N GLY A 159 6.25 -1.42 -13.33
CA GLY A 159 5.88 -0.82 -14.61
C GLY A 159 4.53 -1.29 -15.18
N ARG A 160 3.87 -2.27 -14.56
CA ARG A 160 2.54 -2.74 -14.97
C ARG A 160 1.46 -1.96 -14.24
N MET A 161 0.56 -1.34 -15.01
CA MET A 161 -0.68 -0.77 -14.47
C MET A 161 -1.58 -1.89 -13.93
N VAL A 162 -1.64 -2.03 -12.61
CA VAL A 162 -2.48 -3.01 -11.91
C VAL A 162 -3.88 -2.45 -11.70
N ARG A 163 -3.97 -1.16 -11.34
CA ARG A 163 -5.25 -0.50 -11.07
C ARG A 163 -5.19 0.98 -11.39
N ASP A 164 -6.09 1.43 -12.25
CA ASP A 164 -6.40 2.84 -12.45
C ASP A 164 -7.60 3.21 -11.57
N SER A 165 -7.44 4.25 -10.76
CA SER A 165 -8.49 4.78 -9.90
C SER A 165 -9.54 5.61 -10.64
N GLY A 166 -9.27 6.00 -11.90
CA GLY A 166 -10.14 6.91 -12.65
C GLY A 166 -10.02 8.37 -12.21
N GLY A 167 -8.87 8.76 -11.65
CA GLY A 167 -8.60 10.13 -11.21
C GLY A 167 -9.11 10.48 -9.82
N VAL A 168 -9.33 9.49 -8.94
CA VAL A 168 -9.66 9.74 -7.52
C VAL A 168 -8.51 10.48 -6.84
N GLN A 169 -8.85 11.52 -6.08
CA GLN A 169 -7.88 12.45 -5.52
C GLN A 169 -7.51 12.11 -4.07
N ASN A 170 -6.64 11.12 -3.92
CA ASN A 170 -5.94 10.84 -2.67
C ASN A 170 -4.43 11.06 -2.82
N ALA A 171 -3.71 11.15 -1.71
CA ALA A 171 -2.25 11.25 -1.72
C ALA A 171 -1.61 10.04 -2.39
N GLN A 172 -0.61 10.27 -3.25
CA GLN A 172 0.09 9.23 -3.98
C GLN A 172 1.59 9.32 -3.78
N PHE A 173 2.24 8.16 -3.83
CA PHE A 173 3.69 8.03 -3.91
C PHE A 173 4.02 7.14 -5.11
N GLY A 174 4.96 7.60 -5.94
CA GLY A 174 5.43 6.80 -7.06
C GLY A 174 6.86 7.11 -7.47
N ILE A 175 7.43 6.19 -8.24
CA ILE A 175 8.75 6.27 -8.84
C ILE A 175 8.58 6.17 -10.35
N ARG A 176 9.06 7.20 -11.06
CA ARG A 176 9.08 7.25 -12.52
C ARG A 176 10.25 6.43 -13.07
N ARG A 177 10.21 6.09 -14.36
CA ARG A 177 11.26 5.32 -15.06
C ARG A 177 12.64 5.97 -15.01
N ASP A 178 12.71 7.29 -14.97
CA ASP A 178 13.96 8.04 -14.79
C ASP A 178 14.45 8.10 -13.34
N GLY A 179 13.76 7.46 -12.40
CA GLY A 179 14.07 7.47 -10.97
C GLY A 179 13.45 8.63 -10.20
N THR A 180 12.72 9.54 -10.86
CA THR A 180 12.07 10.66 -10.18
C THR A 180 11.02 10.16 -9.19
N LEU A 181 11.15 10.57 -7.92
CA LEU A 181 10.15 10.34 -6.89
C LEU A 181 9.04 11.39 -7.04
N VAL A 182 7.79 10.95 -6.90
CA VAL A 182 6.60 11.80 -7.03
C VAL A 182 5.74 11.65 -5.77
N PHE A 183 5.33 12.77 -5.19
CA PHE A 183 4.47 12.82 -4.00
C PHE A 183 3.32 13.81 -4.21
N GLY A 184 2.09 13.43 -3.86
CA GLY A 184 0.94 14.35 -3.84
C GLY A 184 -0.23 13.87 -4.70
N TYR A 185 -0.92 14.80 -5.36
CA TYR A 185 -2.16 14.52 -6.10
C TYR A 185 -1.91 14.49 -7.61
N LEU A 186 -2.25 13.35 -8.21
CA LEU A 186 -2.07 13.10 -9.64
C LEU A 186 -3.42 13.06 -10.35
N SER A 187 -3.45 13.65 -11.53
CA SER A 187 -4.56 13.46 -12.45
C SER A 187 -4.45 12.09 -13.13
N GLN A 188 -5.52 11.63 -13.79
CA GLN A 188 -5.45 10.39 -14.56
C GLN A 188 -4.46 10.51 -15.74
N GLU A 189 -4.34 11.69 -16.35
CA GLU A 189 -3.37 11.94 -17.42
C GLU A 189 -1.92 11.84 -16.91
N ASP A 190 -1.62 12.36 -15.71
CA ASP A 190 -0.29 12.23 -15.10
C ASP A 190 0.12 10.76 -14.88
N VAL A 191 -0.86 9.93 -14.48
CA VAL A 191 -0.69 8.50 -14.19
C VAL A 191 -0.52 7.68 -15.47
N LEU A 192 -1.23 8.05 -16.54
CA LEU A 192 -1.19 7.35 -17.83
C LEU A 192 -0.11 7.88 -18.78
N ASP A 193 0.69 8.86 -18.36
CA ASP A 193 1.80 9.39 -19.15
C ASP A 193 2.78 8.28 -19.54
N ARG A 194 3.06 8.19 -20.85
CA ARG A 194 3.97 7.20 -21.45
C ARG A 194 5.35 7.74 -21.73
N SER A 195 5.56 9.05 -21.62
CA SER A 195 6.86 9.68 -21.88
C SER A 195 7.89 9.34 -20.80
N ASN A 196 7.47 9.43 -19.54
CA ASN A 196 8.20 8.95 -18.38
C ASN A 196 7.22 8.21 -17.47
N PRO A 197 6.90 6.94 -17.76
CA PRO A 197 5.87 6.22 -17.02
C PRO A 197 6.30 5.92 -15.58
N PHE A 198 5.33 5.63 -14.72
CA PHE A 198 5.62 5.08 -13.40
C PHE A 198 6.13 3.63 -13.51
N GLU A 199 7.19 3.33 -12.77
CA GLU A 199 7.62 1.96 -12.49
C GLU A 199 6.98 1.45 -11.20
N GLN A 200 6.77 2.33 -10.22
CA GLN A 200 6.05 2.03 -8.98
C GLN A 200 5.05 3.13 -8.69
N LEU A 201 3.83 2.79 -8.27
CA LEU A 201 2.83 3.76 -7.84
C LEU A 201 1.88 3.12 -6.84
N VAL A 202 1.61 3.82 -5.74
CA VAL A 202 0.62 3.42 -4.75
C VAL A 202 -0.10 4.66 -4.21
N SER A 203 -1.40 4.53 -3.94
CA SER A 203 -2.18 5.58 -3.28
C SER A 203 -2.35 5.31 -1.79
N GLY A 204 -2.17 6.36 -0.99
CA GLY A 204 -2.50 6.40 0.43
C GLY A 204 -3.71 7.32 0.67
N VAL A 205 -3.78 7.87 1.88
CA VAL A 205 -4.73 8.91 2.29
C VAL A 205 -3.98 9.87 3.21
N VAL A 206 -4.19 11.18 3.05
CA VAL A 206 -3.47 12.30 3.65
C VAL A 206 -2.03 12.46 3.14
N TRP A 207 -1.76 13.62 2.54
CA TRP A 207 -0.39 14.06 2.27
C TRP A 207 0.19 14.74 3.53
N LEU A 208 1.04 14.02 4.26
CA LEU A 208 1.55 14.46 5.56
C LEU A 208 2.46 15.69 5.48
N LEU A 209 3.43 15.66 4.56
CA LEU A 209 4.48 16.67 4.44
C LEU A 209 4.66 17.11 2.99
N ARG A 210 4.56 18.42 2.73
CA ARG A 210 4.87 19.02 1.43
C ARG A 210 6.03 20.00 1.59
N ASN A 211 7.12 19.77 0.86
CA ASN A 211 8.34 20.58 0.91
C ASN A 211 8.88 20.85 2.34
N GLY A 212 8.79 19.85 3.22
CA GLY A 212 9.24 19.95 4.61
C GLY A 212 8.24 20.58 5.59
N GLU A 213 7.07 21.00 5.13
CA GLU A 213 6.01 21.58 5.97
C GLU A 213 4.84 20.62 6.16
N VAL A 214 4.19 20.70 7.33
CA VAL A 214 2.98 19.92 7.64
C VAL A 214 1.83 20.32 6.72
N TYR A 215 1.24 19.34 6.03
CA TYR A 215 0.25 19.56 4.96
C TYR A 215 -1.11 18.88 5.21
N ILE A 216 -1.36 18.51 6.47
CA ILE A 216 -2.56 17.76 6.88
C ILE A 216 -3.84 18.53 6.57
N ASN A 217 -3.95 19.80 7.00
CA ASN A 217 -5.17 20.61 6.82
C ASN A 217 -5.55 20.82 5.35
N GLN A 218 -4.55 20.95 4.49
CA GLN A 218 -4.69 21.05 3.04
C GLN A 218 -5.17 19.73 2.46
N SER A 219 -4.64 18.61 2.97
CA SER A 219 -5.08 17.27 2.58
C SER A 219 -6.54 17.01 2.95
N LEU A 220 -6.99 17.47 4.13
CA LEU A 220 -8.42 17.34 4.50
C LEU A 220 -9.32 18.01 3.45
N LYS A 221 -8.94 19.20 2.96
CA LYS A 221 -9.70 19.90 1.91
C LYS A 221 -9.62 19.22 0.56
N ALA A 222 -8.47 18.60 0.26
CA ALA A 222 -8.23 17.97 -1.03
C ALA A 222 -8.85 16.57 -1.16
N GLU A 223 -8.99 15.84 -0.05
CA GLU A 223 -9.35 14.41 -0.04
C GLU A 223 -10.76 14.15 0.51
N CYS A 224 -11.47 15.20 0.94
CA CYS A 224 -12.81 15.12 1.51
C CYS A 224 -13.83 15.88 0.69
N ASP A 225 -15.01 15.29 0.51
CA ASP A 225 -16.13 15.94 -0.14
C ASP A 225 -16.75 17.01 0.78
N GLU A 226 -16.86 18.25 0.27
CA GLU A 226 -17.61 19.31 0.96
C GLU A 226 -19.14 19.07 0.96
N THR A 227 -19.65 18.16 0.12
CA THR A 227 -21.09 17.86 0.01
C THR A 227 -21.63 17.02 1.17
N GLN A 228 -20.77 16.44 2.01
CA GLN A 228 -21.17 15.70 3.19
C GLN A 228 -21.37 16.67 4.36
N GLU A 229 -22.54 17.32 4.44
CA GLU A 229 -22.90 18.23 5.55
C GLU A 229 -22.91 17.54 6.94
N THR A 230 -22.87 16.20 6.99
CA THR A 230 -22.99 15.40 8.23
C THR A 230 -21.95 14.27 8.36
N GLY A 231 -20.98 14.18 7.45
CA GLY A 231 -19.98 13.11 7.44
C GLY A 231 -18.66 13.54 8.12
N THR A 232 -18.14 12.71 9.03
CA THR A 232 -16.73 12.80 9.43
C THR A 232 -15.91 12.22 8.30
N CYS A 233 -15.21 13.08 7.57
CA CYS A 233 -13.97 12.64 6.96
C CYS A 233 -12.98 12.32 8.10
N PHE A 234 -12.21 11.22 7.96
CA PHE A 234 -11.32 10.56 8.94
C PHE A 234 -11.97 9.54 9.88
#